data_AF-A0A9E5VZ70-F1
#
_entry.id   AF-A0A9E5VZ70-F1
#
_cell.length_a   1.000
_cell.length_b   1.000
_cell.length_c   1.000
_cell.angle_alpha   90.00
_cell.angle_beta   90.00
_cell.angle_gamma   90.00
#
_symmetry.space_group_name_H-M   'P 1'
#
loop_
_entity.id
_entity.type
_entity.pdbx_description
1 polymer ?
#
loop_
_entity_poly.entity_id
_entity_poly.type
_entity_poly.pdbx_seq_one_letter_code
_entity_poly.pdbx_strand_id
1 'polypeptide(L)'
;MQNRFIPFDIGAKDKKAYNNPKENDRTPRISGEGRGEKGGRMDRIVLKNMATKLKTEDLAKRMHIHKDSDFYDELEEAVEIAGRIARPGAILKWVDVNEVGEDYAVVDGVKFESKVMANNLRGLKKVFFFVATAGGEVQDSREIDDETGVLKDMITSSILMHTYGALMSYVTETFGGHNVAFMNPGSLPDWDISNNFALLEAIGGVGEELGITLSPAGYMKPFQSGSGIIFTNESGYTNCSLCKNLDCVGRRAAFDEEEYNKIFN
;
A
#
# COMPACT_ATOMS: atom_id res chain seq x y z
N MET A 1 26.83 -16.91 10.40
CA MET A 1 27.31 -15.54 10.10
C MET A 1 26.12 -14.62 10.22
N GLN A 2 26.22 -13.58 11.07
CA GLN A 2 25.11 -12.68 11.38
C GLN A 2 24.75 -11.84 10.14
N ASN A 3 23.57 -12.10 9.57
CA ASN A 3 22.97 -11.26 8.53
C ASN A 3 22.67 -9.89 9.14
N ARG A 4 23.54 -8.90 8.91
CA ARG A 4 23.26 -7.51 9.22
C ARG A 4 22.23 -6.99 8.23
N PHE A 5 20.98 -7.06 8.65
CA PHE A 5 19.83 -6.39 8.07
C PHE A 5 20.12 -4.88 7.97
N ILE A 6 20.05 -4.30 6.77
CA ILE A 6 20.06 -2.85 6.59
C ILE A 6 18.59 -2.42 6.65
N PRO A 7 18.15 -1.67 7.68
CA PRO A 7 16.78 -1.17 7.72
C PRO A 7 16.52 -0.27 6.52
N PHE A 8 15.35 -0.45 5.90
CA PHE A 8 14.80 0.51 4.96
C PHE A 8 14.44 1.77 5.75
N ASP A 9 15.38 2.72 5.79
CA ASP A 9 15.10 4.09 6.21
C ASP A 9 14.16 4.65 5.15
N ILE A 10 12.87 4.78 5.48
CA ILE A 10 11.95 5.71 4.81
C ILE A 10 12.41 7.11 5.23
N GLY A 11 13.65 7.43 4.87
CA GLY A 11 14.39 8.54 5.39
C GLY A 11 13.71 9.81 4.94
N ALA A 12 13.34 10.61 5.94
CA ALA A 12 12.94 12.00 5.87
C ALA A 12 14.01 12.93 5.24
N LYS A 13 14.83 12.43 4.30
CA LYS A 13 16.02 13.08 3.73
C LYS A 13 15.88 13.53 2.28
N ASP A 14 14.86 13.12 1.54
CA ASP A 14 14.58 13.65 0.20
C ASP A 14 13.56 14.82 0.23
N LYS A 15 13.73 15.76 1.16
CA LYS A 15 12.93 16.99 1.27
C LYS A 15 13.13 18.00 0.11
N LYS A 16 13.89 17.64 -0.94
CA LYS A 16 14.28 18.57 -2.02
C LYS A 16 13.76 18.23 -3.42
N ALA A 17 13.05 17.12 -3.61
CA ALA A 17 12.53 16.76 -4.94
C ALA A 17 11.11 17.30 -5.24
N TYR A 18 10.42 17.89 -4.25
CA TYR A 18 9.05 18.40 -4.41
C TYR A 18 8.92 19.94 -4.33
N ASN A 19 10.03 20.67 -4.26
CA ASN A 19 10.03 22.12 -4.22
C ASN A 19 10.31 22.72 -5.60
N ASN A 20 9.29 22.85 -6.46
CA ASN A 20 9.06 24.06 -7.28
C ASN A 20 7.74 24.01 -8.07
N PRO A 21 6.70 24.78 -7.70
CA PRO A 21 5.70 25.24 -8.66
C PRO A 21 6.01 26.72 -8.98
N LYS A 22 6.90 26.95 -9.95
CA LYS A 22 6.90 28.26 -10.63
C LYS A 22 5.95 28.20 -11.80
N GLU A 23 4.84 28.92 -11.61
CA GLU A 23 4.15 29.74 -12.61
C GLU A 23 3.94 29.11 -13.99
N ASN A 24 2.77 28.50 -14.18
CA ASN A 24 1.86 29.02 -15.20
C ASN A 24 0.39 28.72 -14.85
N ASP A 25 -0.23 29.75 -14.28
CA ASP A 25 -1.60 30.20 -14.48
C ASP A 25 -2.56 29.29 -15.28
N ARG A 26 -3.52 28.66 -14.58
CA ARG A 26 -4.96 29.00 -14.65
C ARG A 26 -5.75 28.03 -13.79
N THR A 27 -6.03 28.43 -12.55
CA THR A 27 -7.15 27.88 -11.78
C THR A 27 -8.45 28.12 -12.56
N PRO A 28 -9.26 27.10 -12.87
CA PRO A 28 -10.59 27.35 -13.41
C PRO A 28 -11.42 28.03 -12.32
N ARG A 29 -11.83 29.29 -12.57
CA ARG A 29 -12.94 29.91 -11.83
C ARG A 29 -14.18 29.06 -12.05
N ILE A 30 -14.69 28.47 -10.98
CA ILE A 30 -16.00 27.81 -10.99
C ILE A 30 -17.06 28.93 -11.07
N SER A 31 -17.53 29.23 -12.28
CA SER A 31 -18.78 29.96 -12.48
C SER A 31 -19.92 28.97 -12.23
N GLY A 32 -20.66 29.20 -11.14
CA GLY A 32 -21.86 28.44 -10.83
C GLY A 32 -22.98 28.78 -11.80
N GLU A 33 -23.65 27.74 -12.28
CA GLU A 33 -25.09 27.71 -12.59
C GLU A 33 -25.48 26.25 -12.84
N GLY A 34 -26.13 25.63 -11.86
CA GLY A 34 -26.60 24.24 -11.93
C GLY A 34 -27.51 23.96 -10.75
N ARG A 35 -28.81 23.97 -11.00
CA ARG A 35 -29.87 23.78 -10.00
C ARG A 35 -29.86 22.32 -9.50
N GLY A 36 -29.63 22.16 -8.21
CA GLY A 36 -30.32 21.20 -7.33
C GLY A 36 -30.10 19.71 -7.57
N GLU A 37 -28.97 19.17 -7.11
CA GLU A 37 -28.88 17.80 -6.58
C GLU A 37 -28.02 17.82 -5.30
N LYS A 38 -28.45 17.06 -4.28
CA LYS A 38 -27.89 17.09 -2.92
C LYS A 38 -26.41 16.66 -2.92
N GLY A 39 -25.56 17.45 -2.26
CA GLY A 39 -24.09 17.33 -2.28
C GLY A 39 -23.54 15.96 -1.85
N GLY A 40 -22.82 15.31 -2.77
CA GLY A 40 -21.90 14.21 -2.48
C GLY A 40 -20.55 14.77 -2.01
N ARG A 41 -20.11 14.39 -0.81
CA ARG A 41 -18.78 14.69 -0.29
C ARG A 41 -17.78 13.78 -1.02
N MET A 42 -16.67 14.34 -1.53
CA MET A 42 -15.60 13.56 -2.16
C MET A 42 -14.85 12.74 -1.09
N ASP A 43 -15.44 11.64 -0.65
CA ASP A 43 -14.89 10.76 0.40
C ASP A 43 -13.96 9.68 -0.17
N ARG A 44 -13.76 9.63 -1.50
CA ARG A 44 -12.88 8.67 -2.18
C ARG A 44 -11.96 9.38 -3.17
N ILE A 45 -10.69 8.98 -3.17
CA ILE A 45 -9.62 9.48 -4.05
C ILE A 45 -9.07 8.30 -4.83
N VAL A 46 -8.93 8.46 -6.14
CA VAL A 46 -8.36 7.45 -7.03
C VAL A 46 -7.06 8.01 -7.61
N LEU A 47 -5.94 7.32 -7.36
CA LEU A 47 -4.62 7.64 -7.87
C LEU A 47 -4.25 6.60 -8.94
N LYS A 48 -4.34 6.97 -10.21
CA LYS A 48 -3.97 6.10 -11.34
C LYS A 48 -2.62 6.49 -11.91
N ASN A 49 -1.95 5.53 -12.55
CA ASN A 49 -0.69 5.73 -13.26
C ASN A 49 0.35 6.42 -12.37
N MET A 50 0.46 5.96 -11.13
CA MET A 50 1.41 6.51 -10.17
C MET A 50 2.83 6.34 -10.71
N ALA A 51 3.70 7.33 -10.47
CA ALA A 51 5.06 7.28 -10.98
C ALA A 51 5.82 6.06 -10.43
N THR A 52 6.39 5.26 -11.33
CA THR A 52 7.30 4.17 -10.97
C THR A 52 8.70 4.73 -10.80
N LYS A 53 9.34 4.45 -9.66
CA LYS A 53 10.75 4.79 -9.41
C LYS A 53 11.57 3.50 -9.40
N LEU A 54 11.68 2.86 -10.56
CA LEU A 54 12.51 1.67 -10.69
C LEU A 54 13.96 2.07 -10.99
N LYS A 55 14.89 1.48 -10.25
CA LYS A 55 16.33 1.55 -10.52
C LYS A 55 16.88 0.15 -10.53
N THR A 56 17.50 -0.24 -11.63
CA THR A 56 18.10 -1.56 -11.82
C THR A 56 19.10 -1.86 -10.71
N GLU A 57 19.90 -0.87 -10.30
CA GLU A 57 20.91 -1.05 -9.25
C GLU A 57 20.31 -1.33 -7.88
N ASP A 58 19.18 -0.69 -7.55
CA ASP A 58 18.51 -0.89 -6.25
C ASP A 58 17.92 -2.31 -6.18
N LEU A 59 17.33 -2.77 -7.29
CA LEU A 59 16.81 -4.14 -7.43
C LEU A 59 17.93 -5.18 -7.39
N ALA A 60 19.00 -4.97 -8.16
CA ALA A 60 20.16 -5.85 -8.22
C ALA A 60 20.81 -6.01 -6.85
N LYS A 61 21.02 -4.88 -6.13
CA LYS A 61 21.60 -4.90 -4.79
C LYS A 61 20.75 -5.68 -3.80
N ARG A 62 19.42 -5.50 -3.83
CA ARG A 62 18.48 -6.19 -2.93
C ARG A 62 18.52 -7.71 -3.12
N MET A 63 18.72 -8.15 -4.35
CA MET A 63 18.69 -9.56 -4.73
C MET A 63 20.09 -10.16 -4.87
N HIS A 64 21.13 -9.42 -4.51
CA HIS A 64 22.53 -9.83 -4.61
C HIS A 64 22.96 -10.24 -6.03
N ILE A 65 22.44 -9.54 -7.04
CA ILE A 65 22.79 -9.72 -8.45
C ILE A 65 24.05 -8.92 -8.77
N HIS A 66 25.03 -9.56 -9.39
CA HIS A 66 26.28 -8.93 -9.79
C HIS A 66 26.11 -8.19 -11.13
N LYS A 67 26.66 -6.98 -11.25
CA LYS A 67 26.55 -6.16 -12.47
C LYS A 67 27.16 -6.82 -13.72
N ASP A 68 28.14 -7.70 -13.53
CA ASP A 68 28.86 -8.36 -14.62
C ASP A 68 28.24 -9.72 -15.01
N SER A 69 26.99 -9.98 -14.60
CA SER A 69 26.29 -11.24 -14.91
C SER A 69 25.21 -11.03 -15.97
N ASP A 70 24.99 -12.04 -16.82
CA ASP A 70 23.92 -12.03 -17.83
C ASP A 70 22.53 -11.73 -17.22
N PHE A 71 22.29 -12.18 -15.98
CA PHE A 71 21.05 -11.91 -15.24
C PHE A 71 20.85 -10.42 -14.89
N TYR A 72 21.92 -9.63 -14.83
CA TYR A 72 21.81 -8.17 -14.67
C TYR A 72 21.32 -7.50 -15.95
N ASP A 73 21.78 -7.97 -17.11
CA ASP A 73 21.35 -7.46 -18.41
C ASP A 73 19.87 -7.78 -18.63
N GLU A 74 19.44 -9.00 -18.29
CA GLU A 74 18.02 -9.41 -18.30
C GLU A 74 17.16 -8.53 -17.36
N LEU A 75 17.66 -8.24 -16.16
CA LEU A 75 16.99 -7.36 -15.22
C LEU A 75 16.88 -5.93 -15.76
N GLU A 76 17.93 -5.40 -16.40
CA GLU A 76 17.95 -4.06 -16.96
C GLU A 76 16.90 -3.90 -18.07
N GLU A 77 16.84 -4.84 -19.01
CA GLU A 77 15.83 -4.88 -20.06
C GLU A 77 14.41 -4.99 -19.47
N ALA A 78 14.21 -5.89 -18.52
CA ALA A 78 12.92 -6.07 -17.86
C ALA A 78 12.46 -4.82 -17.11
N VAL A 79 13.37 -4.09 -16.45
CA VAL A 79 13.08 -2.82 -15.77
C VAL A 79 12.68 -1.72 -16.76
N GLU A 80 13.36 -1.63 -17.92
CA GLU A 80 13.00 -0.68 -18.97
C GLU A 80 11.59 -0.94 -19.50
N ILE A 81 11.29 -2.21 -19.83
CA ILE A 81 9.95 -2.61 -20.29
C ILE A 81 8.90 -2.29 -19.23
N ALA A 82 9.15 -2.69 -17.98
CA ALA A 82 8.24 -2.43 -16.86
C ALA A 82 7.98 -0.94 -16.66
N GLY A 83 9.00 -0.09 -16.81
CA GLY A 83 8.87 1.37 -16.76
C GLY A 83 7.88 1.94 -17.78
N ARG A 84 7.76 1.30 -18.96
CA ARG A 84 6.80 1.70 -20.00
C ARG A 84 5.39 1.19 -19.74
N ILE A 85 5.25 -0.05 -19.29
CA ILE A 85 3.95 -0.76 -19.28
C ILE A 85 3.24 -0.74 -17.93
N ALA A 86 3.95 -0.62 -16.81
CA ALA A 86 3.34 -0.68 -15.49
C ALA A 86 2.28 0.43 -15.29
N ARG A 87 1.14 0.08 -14.69
CA ARG A 87 0.07 1.03 -14.34
C ARG A 87 -0.27 0.92 -12.86
N PRO A 88 0.67 1.23 -11.95
CA PRO A 88 0.38 1.19 -10.53
C PRO A 88 -0.70 2.22 -10.17
N GLY A 89 -1.48 1.88 -9.16
CA GLY A 89 -2.52 2.77 -8.67
C GLY A 89 -2.96 2.44 -7.26
N ALA A 90 -3.71 3.37 -6.69
CA ALA A 90 -4.28 3.23 -5.37
C ALA A 90 -5.66 3.91 -5.29
N ILE A 91 -6.52 3.40 -4.42
CA ILE A 91 -7.73 4.07 -3.99
C ILE A 91 -7.62 4.31 -2.49
N LEU A 92 -8.03 5.51 -2.07
CA LEU A 92 -8.10 5.91 -0.69
C LEU A 92 -9.53 6.37 -0.40
N LYS A 93 -10.17 5.81 0.62
CA LYS A 93 -11.51 6.23 1.05
C LYS A 93 -11.44 6.70 2.49
N TRP A 94 -11.84 7.95 2.71
CA TRP A 94 -11.96 8.51 4.05
C TRP A 94 -13.24 7.97 4.69
N VAL A 95 -13.12 7.32 5.85
CA VAL A 95 -14.25 6.67 6.51
C VAL A 95 -14.31 7.00 8.00
N ASP A 96 -15.51 6.86 8.58
CA ASP A 96 -15.74 7.09 10.00
C ASP A 96 -15.51 5.80 10.80
N VAL A 97 -14.91 5.96 11.98
CA VAL A 97 -14.89 4.90 13.00
C VAL A 97 -16.18 5.05 13.79
N ASN A 98 -17.11 4.12 13.60
CA ASN A 98 -18.44 4.19 14.20
C ASN A 98 -18.42 3.70 15.64
N GLU A 99 -17.68 2.63 15.91
CA GLU A 99 -17.64 1.97 17.21
C GLU A 99 -16.31 1.25 17.42
N VAL A 100 -15.82 1.23 18.65
CA VAL A 100 -14.64 0.45 19.06
C VAL A 100 -14.99 -0.32 20.32
N GLY A 101 -15.01 -1.65 20.21
CA GLY A 101 -15.27 -2.56 21.31
C GLY A 101 -13.99 -2.97 22.06
N GLU A 102 -14.05 -4.14 22.71
CA GLU A 102 -12.90 -4.75 23.35
C GLU A 102 -11.99 -5.47 22.33
N ASP A 103 -12.59 -6.21 21.41
CA ASP A 103 -11.93 -7.07 20.42
C ASP A 103 -12.44 -6.84 18.99
N TYR A 104 -13.16 -5.74 18.73
CA TYR A 104 -13.64 -5.37 17.40
C TYR A 104 -13.65 -3.86 17.18
N ALA A 105 -13.72 -3.47 15.91
CA ALA A 105 -14.06 -2.11 15.49
C ALA A 105 -15.12 -2.13 14.38
N VAL A 106 -16.03 -1.15 14.41
CA VAL A 106 -16.97 -0.89 13.31
C VAL A 106 -16.49 0.35 12.59
N VAL A 107 -16.11 0.19 11.32
CA VAL A 107 -15.56 1.25 10.47
C VAL A 107 -16.35 1.28 9.16
N ASP A 108 -16.90 2.44 8.83
CA ASP A 108 -17.82 2.61 7.69
C ASP A 108 -19.02 1.64 7.71
N GLY A 109 -19.52 1.31 8.90
CA GLY A 109 -20.59 0.32 9.10
C GLY A 109 -20.14 -1.15 8.98
N VAL A 110 -18.87 -1.41 8.66
CA VAL A 110 -18.30 -2.75 8.57
C VAL A 110 -17.67 -3.13 9.90
N LYS A 111 -18.10 -4.27 10.48
CA LYS A 111 -17.50 -4.81 11.70
C LYS A 111 -16.29 -5.69 11.35
N PHE A 112 -15.13 -5.36 11.92
CA PHE A 112 -13.93 -6.18 11.90
C PHE A 112 -13.64 -6.69 13.31
N GLU A 113 -13.57 -8.01 13.47
CA GLU A 113 -13.13 -8.66 14.71
C GLU A 113 -11.61 -8.66 14.70
N SER A 114 -11.00 -7.82 15.55
CA SER A 114 -9.55 -7.67 15.72
C SER A 114 -9.27 -6.86 16.99
N LYS A 115 -8.62 -7.49 17.97
CA LYS A 115 -8.16 -6.81 19.19
C LYS A 115 -7.07 -5.79 18.91
N VAL A 116 -6.17 -6.10 17.96
CA VAL A 116 -5.12 -5.15 17.54
C VAL A 116 -5.74 -3.91 16.91
N MET A 117 -6.74 -4.09 16.03
CA MET A 117 -7.45 -2.97 15.41
C MET A 117 -8.22 -2.16 16.46
N ALA A 118 -8.95 -2.80 17.36
CA ALA A 118 -9.69 -2.12 18.43
C ALA A 118 -8.76 -1.25 19.30
N ASN A 119 -7.58 -1.77 19.65
CA ASN A 119 -6.58 -1.02 20.41
C ASN A 119 -6.06 0.19 19.63
N ASN A 120 -5.73 0.01 18.35
CA ASN A 120 -5.19 1.07 17.49
C ASN A 120 -6.21 2.16 17.13
N LEU A 121 -7.50 1.80 17.04
CA LEU A 121 -8.55 2.74 16.64
C LEU A 121 -9.26 3.43 17.81
N ARG A 122 -8.92 3.07 19.06
CA ARG A 122 -9.55 3.63 20.26
C ARG A 122 -9.36 5.15 20.32
N GLY A 123 -10.47 5.88 20.36
CA GLY A 123 -10.48 7.36 20.40
C GLY A 123 -10.31 8.03 19.03
N LEU A 124 -10.03 7.28 17.96
CA LEU A 124 -10.01 7.81 16.60
C LEU A 124 -11.45 7.92 16.08
N LYS A 125 -11.74 9.02 15.40
CA LYS A 125 -13.06 9.25 14.76
C LYS A 125 -13.08 8.84 13.29
N LYS A 126 -11.90 8.82 12.67
CA LYS A 126 -11.73 8.78 11.22
C LYS A 126 -10.44 8.04 10.88
N VAL A 127 -10.51 7.21 9.85
CA VAL A 127 -9.39 6.49 9.26
C VAL A 127 -9.54 6.48 7.75
N PHE A 128 -8.57 5.89 7.06
CA PHE A 128 -8.71 5.57 5.66
C PHE A 128 -8.81 4.08 5.43
N PHE A 129 -9.73 3.68 4.56
CA PHE A 129 -9.56 2.44 3.82
C PHE A 129 -8.69 2.70 2.61
N PHE A 130 -7.86 1.73 2.26
CA PHE A 130 -7.06 1.81 1.05
C PHE A 130 -6.96 0.47 0.33
N VAL A 131 -6.68 0.57 -0.97
CA VAL A 131 -6.16 -0.50 -1.80
C VAL A 131 -5.08 0.09 -2.72
N ALA A 132 -4.01 -0.65 -2.95
CA ALA A 132 -2.89 -0.28 -3.80
C ALA A 132 -2.44 -1.49 -4.63
N THR A 133 -1.98 -1.25 -5.84
CA THR A 133 -1.53 -2.30 -6.76
C THR A 133 -0.34 -1.85 -7.60
N ALA A 134 0.49 -2.80 -8.00
CA ALA A 134 1.48 -2.63 -9.05
C ALA A 134 0.86 -2.66 -10.47
N GLY A 135 -0.39 -3.11 -10.60
CA GLY A 135 -1.02 -3.44 -11.87
C GLY A 135 -0.70 -4.87 -12.32
N GLY A 136 -1.40 -5.32 -13.37
CA GLY A 136 -1.23 -6.66 -13.95
C GLY A 136 -0.27 -6.69 -15.15
N GLU A 137 0.05 -5.52 -15.71
CA GLU A 137 0.66 -5.38 -17.04
C GLU A 137 2.05 -6.04 -17.11
N VAL A 138 2.86 -5.89 -16.06
CA VAL A 138 4.21 -6.47 -15.99
C VAL A 138 4.15 -8.00 -15.89
N GLN A 139 3.21 -8.52 -15.10
CA GLN A 139 3.04 -9.97 -14.93
C GLN A 139 2.56 -10.62 -16.24
N ASP A 140 1.59 -9.98 -16.90
CA ASP A 140 0.97 -10.49 -18.13
C ASP A 140 1.83 -10.24 -19.39
N SER A 141 2.90 -9.44 -19.29
CA SER A 141 3.74 -9.07 -20.42
C SER A 141 4.48 -10.28 -21.02
N ARG A 142 4.47 -10.37 -22.34
CA ARG A 142 5.32 -11.30 -23.11
C ARG A 142 6.61 -10.65 -23.62
N GLU A 143 6.76 -9.33 -23.43
CA GLU A 143 8.00 -8.61 -23.78
C GLU A 143 9.11 -8.89 -22.75
N ILE A 144 8.75 -9.24 -21.51
CA ILE A 144 9.70 -9.61 -20.45
C ILE A 144 9.87 -11.12 -20.51
N ASP A 145 11.04 -11.57 -20.97
CA ASP A 145 11.43 -12.97 -20.93
C ASP A 145 11.81 -13.36 -19.51
N ASP A 146 10.94 -14.12 -18.86
CA ASP A 146 11.07 -14.55 -17.48
C ASP A 146 10.27 -15.83 -17.27
N GLU A 147 10.81 -16.94 -17.77
CA GLU A 147 10.18 -18.27 -17.65
C GLU A 147 9.91 -18.65 -16.20
N THR A 148 10.73 -18.15 -15.26
CA THR A 148 10.64 -18.47 -13.83
C THR A 148 9.63 -17.60 -13.07
N GLY A 149 9.26 -16.44 -13.62
CA GLY A 149 8.45 -15.41 -12.95
C GLY A 149 9.21 -14.56 -11.93
N VAL A 150 10.50 -14.83 -11.71
CA VAL A 150 11.30 -14.18 -10.66
C VAL A 150 11.54 -12.71 -10.95
N LEU A 151 11.90 -12.34 -12.19
CA LEU A 151 12.13 -10.94 -12.58
C LEU A 151 10.84 -10.12 -12.45
N LYS A 152 9.73 -10.66 -12.96
CA LYS A 152 8.41 -10.03 -12.89
C LYS A 152 7.97 -9.84 -11.45
N ASP A 153 8.12 -10.85 -10.60
CA ASP A 153 7.79 -10.75 -9.17
C ASP A 153 8.67 -9.73 -8.43
N MET A 154 9.97 -9.71 -8.72
CA MET A 154 10.90 -8.73 -8.16
C MET A 154 10.51 -7.30 -8.53
N ILE A 155 10.28 -7.05 -9.81
CA ILE A 155 9.94 -5.73 -10.35
C ILE A 155 8.60 -5.27 -9.79
N THR A 156 7.56 -6.10 -9.85
CA THR A 156 6.22 -5.75 -9.39
C THR A 156 6.14 -5.57 -7.87
N SER A 157 6.87 -6.36 -7.09
CA SER A 157 7.03 -6.11 -5.65
C SER A 157 7.64 -4.73 -5.38
N SER A 158 8.64 -4.33 -6.16
CA SER A 158 9.29 -3.01 -6.06
C SER A 158 8.36 -1.87 -6.44
N ILE A 159 7.59 -2.05 -7.52
CA ILE A 159 6.54 -1.11 -7.90
C ILE A 159 5.55 -0.95 -6.76
N LEU A 160 5.02 -2.05 -6.21
CA LEU A 160 4.04 -2.00 -5.12
C LEU A 160 4.59 -1.27 -3.89
N MET A 161 5.82 -1.53 -3.46
CA MET A 161 6.45 -0.81 -2.35
C MET A 161 6.55 0.69 -2.61
N HIS A 162 6.90 1.12 -3.83
CA HIS A 162 6.91 2.53 -4.19
C HIS A 162 5.50 3.13 -4.21
N THR A 163 4.50 2.40 -4.71
CA THR A 163 3.08 2.79 -4.66
C THR A 163 2.64 3.02 -3.22
N TYR A 164 2.98 2.12 -2.30
CA TYR A 164 2.72 2.28 -0.86
C TYR A 164 3.42 3.52 -0.30
N GLY A 165 4.72 3.69 -0.57
CA GLY A 165 5.47 4.85 -0.08
C GLY A 165 4.87 6.17 -0.56
N ALA A 166 4.47 6.25 -1.83
CA ALA A 166 3.81 7.41 -2.40
C ALA A 166 2.41 7.64 -1.80
N LEU A 167 1.61 6.59 -1.60
CA LEU A 167 0.30 6.68 -0.96
C LEU A 167 0.42 7.19 0.48
N MET A 168 1.35 6.64 1.26
CA MET A 168 1.60 7.10 2.63
C MET A 168 2.06 8.56 2.64
N SER A 169 2.97 8.93 1.75
CA SER A 169 3.42 10.34 1.62
C SER A 169 2.24 11.26 1.30
N TYR A 170 1.40 10.87 0.33
CA TYR A 170 0.18 11.60 -0.03
C TYR A 170 -0.75 11.79 1.17
N VAL A 171 -0.97 10.75 1.98
CA VAL A 171 -1.78 10.84 3.20
C VAL A 171 -1.17 11.83 4.20
N THR A 172 0.13 11.72 4.46
CA THR A 172 0.81 12.57 5.45
C THR A 172 0.83 14.04 5.03
N GLU A 173 1.09 14.32 3.75
CA GLU A 173 1.23 15.67 3.20
C GLU A 173 -0.13 16.36 3.03
N THR A 174 -1.14 15.63 2.55
CA THR A 174 -2.46 16.21 2.21
C THR A 174 -3.32 16.44 3.45
N PHE A 175 -3.23 15.54 4.44
CA PHE A 175 -4.14 15.53 5.57
C PHE A 175 -3.48 15.87 6.91
N GLY A 176 -2.21 16.30 6.87
CA GLY A 176 -1.46 16.66 8.07
C GLY A 176 -1.21 15.49 9.02
N GLY A 177 -1.29 14.26 8.51
CA GLY A 177 -1.00 13.06 9.27
C GLY A 177 0.49 12.99 9.58
N HIS A 178 0.90 13.46 10.75
CA HIS A 178 2.20 13.11 11.28
C HIS A 178 2.09 11.73 11.95
N ASN A 179 3.04 10.85 11.69
CA ASN A 179 3.11 9.52 12.32
C ASN A 179 1.85 8.67 12.03
N VAL A 180 1.79 8.07 10.85
CA VAL A 180 0.70 7.17 10.43
C VAL A 180 1.16 5.72 10.43
N ALA A 181 0.23 4.82 10.72
CA ALA A 181 0.43 3.37 10.60
C ALA A 181 -0.63 2.78 9.68
N PHE A 182 -0.39 1.53 9.29
CA PHE A 182 -1.36 0.76 8.55
C PHE A 182 -1.42 -0.68 9.04
N MET A 183 -2.55 -1.30 8.80
CA MET A 183 -2.81 -2.72 9.01
C MET A 183 -3.41 -3.31 7.74
N ASN A 184 -3.20 -4.60 7.50
CA ASN A 184 -3.69 -5.30 6.31
C ASN A 184 -4.36 -6.63 6.70
N PRO A 185 -5.49 -6.99 6.08
CA PRO A 185 -6.05 -8.33 6.19
C PRO A 185 -5.01 -9.42 5.83
N GLY A 186 -5.02 -10.53 6.55
CA GLY A 186 -4.14 -11.68 6.38
C GLY A 186 -2.72 -11.52 6.95
N SER A 187 -2.36 -10.32 7.44
CA SER A 187 -1.01 -10.10 8.01
C SER A 187 -0.88 -10.53 9.48
N LEU A 188 -1.99 -10.53 10.22
CA LEU A 188 -2.08 -10.93 11.63
C LEU A 188 -3.21 -11.95 11.82
N PRO A 189 -3.14 -12.82 12.84
CA PRO A 189 -4.14 -13.88 13.07
C PRO A 189 -5.55 -13.35 13.34
N ASP A 190 -5.66 -12.16 13.94
CA ASP A 190 -6.93 -11.55 14.32
C ASP A 190 -7.50 -10.64 13.23
N TRP A 191 -6.98 -10.65 12.01
CA TRP A 191 -7.65 -9.99 10.89
C TRP A 191 -7.46 -10.80 9.62
N ASP A 192 -8.34 -11.78 9.41
CA ASP A 192 -8.24 -12.76 8.34
C ASP A 192 -8.32 -12.14 6.93
N ILE A 193 -7.65 -12.77 5.96
CA ILE A 193 -7.58 -12.28 4.57
C ILE A 193 -8.95 -12.20 3.89
N SER A 194 -9.93 -13.00 4.30
CA SER A 194 -11.31 -12.92 3.80
C SER A 194 -11.97 -11.56 4.07
N ASN A 195 -11.47 -10.78 5.03
CA ASN A 195 -11.96 -9.41 5.26
C ASN A 195 -11.72 -8.47 4.06
N ASN A 196 -10.90 -8.88 3.08
CA ASN A 196 -10.80 -8.17 1.81
C ASN A 196 -12.13 -8.02 1.10
N PHE A 197 -13.07 -8.97 1.21
CA PHE A 197 -14.38 -8.83 0.57
C PHE A 197 -15.12 -7.59 1.08
N ALA A 198 -15.33 -7.51 2.40
CA ALA A 198 -16.04 -6.39 3.01
C ALA A 198 -15.27 -5.06 2.85
N LEU A 199 -13.94 -5.09 2.96
CA LEU A 199 -13.10 -3.90 2.80
C LEU A 199 -13.17 -3.33 1.37
N LEU A 200 -13.04 -4.17 0.35
CA LEU A 200 -13.06 -3.71 -1.05
C LEU A 200 -14.47 -3.29 -1.49
N GLU A 201 -15.51 -3.97 -0.99
CA GLU A 201 -16.89 -3.54 -1.17
C GLU A 201 -17.13 -2.15 -0.58
N ALA A 202 -16.67 -1.92 0.66
CA ALA A 202 -16.77 -0.61 1.31
C ALA A 202 -15.97 0.48 0.57
N ILE A 203 -14.78 0.16 0.04
CA ILE A 203 -14.01 1.10 -0.79
C ILE A 203 -14.79 1.48 -2.06
N GLY A 204 -15.36 0.48 -2.74
CA GLY A 204 -16.17 0.63 -3.94
C GLY A 204 -15.38 1.02 -5.19
N GLY A 205 -15.77 0.48 -6.35
CA GLY A 205 -15.15 0.79 -7.65
C GLY A 205 -13.76 0.17 -7.85
N VAL A 206 -13.35 -0.77 -7.00
CA VAL A 206 -11.97 -1.31 -7.00
C VAL A 206 -11.64 -2.05 -8.29
N GLY A 207 -12.57 -2.83 -8.82
CA GLY A 207 -12.39 -3.57 -10.07
C GLY A 207 -12.38 -2.66 -11.30
N GLU A 208 -13.28 -1.70 -11.34
CA GLU A 208 -13.42 -0.76 -12.47
C GLU A 208 -12.24 0.20 -12.56
N GLU A 209 -11.72 0.64 -11.41
CA GLU A 209 -10.68 1.67 -11.38
C GLU A 209 -9.27 1.09 -11.51
N LEU A 210 -9.02 -0.08 -10.90
CA LEU A 210 -7.68 -0.67 -10.77
C LEU A 210 -7.56 -2.09 -11.35
N GLY A 211 -8.64 -2.67 -11.87
CA GLY A 211 -8.63 -4.05 -12.40
C GLY A 211 -8.46 -5.12 -11.32
N ILE A 212 -8.65 -4.79 -10.04
CA ILE A 212 -8.44 -5.71 -8.93
C ILE A 212 -9.69 -6.59 -8.73
N THR A 213 -9.48 -7.89 -8.64
CA THR A 213 -10.50 -8.89 -8.31
C THR A 213 -10.08 -9.73 -7.11
N LEU A 214 -11.04 -10.40 -6.46
CA LEU A 214 -10.77 -11.33 -5.36
C LEU A 214 -10.98 -12.78 -5.78
N SER A 215 -10.06 -13.65 -5.36
CA SER A 215 -10.29 -15.10 -5.36
C SER A 215 -11.33 -15.48 -4.29
N PRO A 216 -11.91 -16.69 -4.33
CA PRO A 216 -12.86 -17.14 -3.30
C PRO A 216 -12.30 -17.12 -1.87
N ALA A 217 -10.98 -17.20 -1.72
CA ALA A 217 -10.30 -17.13 -0.42
C ALA A 217 -9.91 -15.69 0.00
N GLY A 218 -10.29 -14.67 -0.77
CA GLY A 218 -9.99 -13.27 -0.44
C GLY A 218 -8.62 -12.76 -0.89
N TYR A 219 -7.88 -13.53 -1.70
CA TYR A 219 -6.62 -13.04 -2.30
C TYR A 219 -6.90 -12.12 -3.48
N MET A 220 -6.15 -11.03 -3.59
CA MET A 220 -6.27 -10.09 -4.72
C MET A 220 -5.57 -10.60 -5.98
N LYS A 221 -6.14 -10.26 -7.14
CA LYS A 221 -5.53 -10.36 -8.46
C LYS A 221 -5.58 -8.99 -9.13
N PRO A 222 -4.46 -8.44 -9.63
CA PRO A 222 -3.11 -9.03 -9.65
C PRO A 222 -2.54 -9.25 -8.24
N PHE A 223 -1.68 -10.27 -8.08
CA PHE A 223 -1.17 -10.71 -6.77
C PHE A 223 -0.39 -9.62 -6.03
N GLN A 224 0.28 -8.75 -6.79
CA GLN A 224 1.03 -7.60 -6.28
C GLN A 224 0.08 -6.43 -6.00
N SER A 225 -0.90 -6.70 -5.14
CA SER A 225 -1.87 -5.76 -4.62
C SER A 225 -1.97 -5.93 -3.12
N GLY A 226 -2.32 -4.85 -2.43
CA GLY A 226 -2.56 -4.88 -1.00
C GLY A 226 -3.60 -3.85 -0.59
N SER A 227 -4.30 -4.14 0.48
CA SER A 227 -5.42 -3.36 1.00
C SER A 227 -5.28 -3.25 2.50
N GLY A 228 -6.00 -2.30 3.10
CA GLY A 228 -6.05 -2.22 4.54
C GLY A 228 -6.65 -0.92 5.06
N ILE A 229 -6.26 -0.61 6.30
CA ILE A 229 -6.59 0.65 6.96
C ILE A 229 -5.33 1.48 7.20
N ILE A 230 -5.42 2.79 7.05
CA ILE A 230 -4.40 3.76 7.46
C ILE A 230 -4.99 4.66 8.56
N PHE A 231 -4.25 4.86 9.64
CA PHE A 231 -4.69 5.61 10.81
C PHE A 231 -3.52 6.36 11.46
N THR A 232 -3.85 7.38 12.27
CA THR A 232 -2.88 8.12 13.08
C THR A 232 -2.30 7.21 14.16
N ASN A 233 -0.98 7.21 14.30
CA ASN A 233 -0.23 6.21 15.06
C ASN A 233 0.45 6.76 16.32
N GLU A 234 -0.32 7.27 17.28
CA GLU A 234 0.25 7.85 18.50
C GLU A 234 0.95 6.81 19.40
N SER A 235 0.58 5.53 19.29
CA SER A 235 1.14 4.42 20.07
C SER A 235 2.50 3.90 19.57
N GLY A 236 2.94 4.32 18.37
CA GLY A 236 4.14 3.78 17.74
C GLY A 236 3.95 2.35 17.19
N TYR A 237 2.71 1.94 16.95
CA TYR A 237 2.38 0.65 16.36
C TYR A 237 3.09 0.43 15.02
N THR A 238 3.64 -0.76 14.82
CA THR A 238 4.16 -1.22 13.52
C THR A 238 3.71 -2.64 13.28
N ASN A 239 2.85 -2.87 12.28
CA ASN A 239 2.29 -4.21 11.97
C ASN A 239 3.35 -5.32 11.85
N CYS A 240 4.56 -4.99 11.36
CA CYS A 240 5.66 -5.95 11.23
C CYS A 240 6.12 -6.51 12.58
N SER A 241 5.97 -5.81 13.71
CA SER A 241 6.38 -6.36 15.01
C SER A 241 5.53 -7.55 15.43
N LEU A 242 4.30 -7.68 14.93
CA LEU A 242 3.40 -8.78 15.25
C LEU A 242 3.27 -9.82 14.11
N CYS A 243 3.84 -9.55 12.94
CA CYS A 243 3.71 -10.44 11.79
C CYS A 243 4.77 -11.57 11.83
N LYS A 244 4.33 -12.82 11.73
CA LYS A 244 5.20 -14.02 11.69
C LYS A 244 5.88 -14.29 10.33
N ASN A 245 5.56 -13.53 9.28
CA ASN A 245 6.27 -13.63 8.00
C ASN A 245 7.65 -12.95 8.09
N LEU A 246 8.65 -13.66 8.59
CA LEU A 246 9.97 -13.10 8.89
C LEU A 246 10.77 -12.73 7.62
N ASP A 247 10.56 -13.47 6.54
CA ASP A 247 11.24 -13.28 5.24
C ASP A 247 10.56 -12.25 4.34
N CYS A 248 9.54 -11.55 4.85
CA CYS A 248 8.86 -10.50 4.10
C CYS A 248 9.84 -9.38 3.73
N VAL A 249 10.03 -9.22 2.42
CA VAL A 249 10.94 -8.23 1.85
C VAL A 249 10.52 -6.77 2.13
N GLY A 250 9.27 -6.55 2.55
CA GLY A 250 8.73 -5.25 2.98
C GLY A 250 8.75 -5.04 4.50
N ARG A 251 9.44 -5.89 5.28
CA ARG A 251 9.50 -5.81 6.74
C ARG A 251 10.17 -4.51 7.22
N ARG A 252 9.53 -3.82 8.17
CA ARG A 252 9.96 -2.53 8.73
C ARG A 252 10.32 -2.56 10.22
N ALA A 253 10.04 -3.65 10.91
CA ALA A 253 10.39 -3.86 12.32
C ALA A 253 10.71 -5.33 12.59
N ALA A 254 11.53 -5.57 13.61
CA ALA A 254 11.78 -6.91 14.14
C ALA A 254 10.50 -7.49 14.75
N PHE A 255 10.36 -8.82 14.71
CA PHE A 255 9.25 -9.52 15.36
C PHE A 255 9.41 -9.45 16.88
N ASP A 256 8.33 -9.06 17.57
CA ASP A 256 8.22 -8.98 19.02
C ASP A 256 7.39 -10.17 19.51
N GLU A 257 8.09 -11.23 19.91
CA GLU A 257 7.46 -12.47 20.36
C GLU A 257 6.70 -12.30 21.68
N GLU A 258 7.18 -11.43 22.58
CA GLU A 258 6.54 -11.18 23.86
C GLU A 258 5.20 -10.47 23.67
N GLU A 259 5.17 -9.38 22.91
CA GLU A 259 3.94 -8.65 22.63
C GLU A 259 2.98 -9.50 21.77
N TYR A 260 3.49 -10.27 20.80
CA TYR A 260 2.67 -11.22 20.05
C TYR A 260 1.96 -12.21 20.99
N ASN A 261 2.71 -12.87 21.87
CA ASN A 261 2.15 -13.88 22.77
C ASN A 261 1.15 -13.26 23.75
N LYS A 262 1.41 -12.04 24.25
CA LYS A 262 0.48 -11.30 25.12
C LYS A 262 -0.84 -10.94 24.43
N ILE A 263 -0.83 -10.72 23.12
CA ILE A 263 -2.03 -10.36 22.36
C ILE A 263 -2.81 -11.61 21.93
N PHE A 264 -2.11 -12.66 21.46
CA PHE A 264 -2.71 -13.80 20.76
C PHE A 264 -2.71 -15.14 21.50
N ASN A 265 -2.02 -15.26 22.65
CA ASN A 265 -1.99 -16.45 23.49
C ASN A 265 -2.53 -16.17 24.89
#